data_AF-N8V7M8-F1
#
_entry.id   AF-N8V7M8-F1
#
_cell.length_a   1.000
_cell.length_b   1.000
_cell.length_c   1.000
_cell.angle_alpha   90.00
_cell.angle_beta   90.00
_cell.angle_gamma   90.00
#
_symmetry.space_group_name_H-M   'P 1'
#
loop_
_entity.id
_entity.type
_entity.pdbx_description
1 polymer ?
#
loop_
_entity_poly.entity_id
_entity_poly.type
_entity_poly.pdbx_seq_one_letter_code
_entity_poly.pdbx_strand_id
1 'polypeptide(L)'
;MRLLLVLFMGYLGVKYMNAQMYIPQRLSPEQIFEALAKHIKIEFAEVDTNDWSILDSHSNISVCDFYTGFLKFRFSSSSFEDMDNRDRKLRAKTFFCEYLGLDGENNERYRVGTDKPSIYVLKRVVGANANTALKDFEFFKESNGSLSPISLSEKLIGYISKARSAEQRAEYNKVLEKTGLFQSPDYKKFKRQQRGLSVR
;
A
#
# COMPACT_ATOMS: atom_id res chain seq x y z
N MET A 1 29.62 27.11 56.27
CA MET A 1 29.70 27.67 54.91
C MET A 1 30.69 26.80 54.12
N ARG A 2 30.21 25.93 53.21
CA ARG A 2 30.24 26.09 51.73
C ARG A 2 31.66 26.50 51.25
N LEU A 3 32.42 25.75 50.46
CA LEU A 3 32.03 25.01 49.25
C LEU A 3 33.04 23.87 48.94
N LEU A 4 32.47 22.75 48.47
CA LEU A 4 33.11 21.65 47.74
C LEU A 4 33.76 22.19 46.45
N LEU A 5 35.03 21.86 46.18
CA LEU A 5 35.64 22.07 44.86
C LEU A 5 35.83 20.71 44.20
N VAL A 6 34.83 20.33 43.42
CA VAL A 6 34.74 19.07 42.68
C VAL A 6 35.61 19.17 41.43
N LEU A 7 36.50 18.19 41.29
CA LEU A 7 37.17 17.79 40.06
C LEU A 7 36.14 17.64 38.92
N PHE A 8 36.22 18.48 37.90
CA PHE A 8 35.65 18.19 36.58
C PHE A 8 36.79 18.15 35.56
N MET A 9 37.37 16.95 35.42
CA MET A 9 37.96 16.54 34.14
C MET A 9 36.84 16.54 33.11
N GLY A 10 36.82 17.57 32.27
CA GLY A 10 35.98 17.62 31.09
C GLY A 10 36.40 16.53 30.12
N TYR A 11 35.74 15.37 30.23
CA TYR A 11 35.57 14.43 29.13
C TYR A 11 34.86 15.18 27.99
N LEU A 12 35.62 15.81 27.09
CA LEU A 12 35.12 16.10 25.75
C LEU A 12 35.05 14.76 25.02
N GLY A 13 33.90 14.09 25.18
CA GLY A 13 33.51 12.98 24.33
C GLY A 13 33.47 13.47 22.89
N VAL A 14 34.55 13.23 22.15
CA VAL A 14 34.55 13.26 20.70
C VAL A 14 33.55 12.20 20.27
N LYS A 15 32.32 12.63 19.98
CA LYS A 15 31.35 11.81 19.28
C LYS A 15 31.96 11.51 17.93
N TYR A 16 32.50 10.31 17.76
CA TYR A 16 32.67 9.72 16.46
C TYR A 16 31.27 9.63 15.84
N MET A 17 30.88 10.65 15.08
CA MET A 17 29.87 10.46 14.07
C MET A 17 30.46 9.41 13.14
N ASN A 18 29.83 8.23 13.11
CA ASN A 18 30.02 7.29 12.03
C ASN A 18 29.70 8.04 10.74
N ALA A 19 30.73 8.60 10.10
CA ALA A 19 30.68 8.93 8.70
C ALA A 19 30.48 7.58 8.01
N GLN A 20 29.22 7.22 7.77
CA GLN A 20 28.90 6.21 6.77
C GLN A 20 29.63 6.69 5.52
N MET A 21 30.71 5.98 5.15
CA MET A 21 31.33 6.12 3.85
C MET A 21 30.21 5.90 2.84
N TYR A 22 29.66 7.00 2.33
CA TYR A 22 28.71 6.98 1.23
C TYR A 22 29.55 6.59 0.03
N ILE A 23 29.69 5.29 -0.22
CA ILE A 23 30.29 4.80 -1.46
C ILE A 23 29.37 5.37 -2.55
N PRO A 24 29.81 6.34 -3.37
CA PRO A 24 28.96 6.84 -4.43
C PRO A 24 28.74 5.67 -5.38
N GLN A 25 27.57 5.07 -5.34
CA GLN A 25 27.19 4.00 -6.23
C GLN A 25 27.17 4.60 -7.63
N ARG A 26 28.25 4.38 -8.39
CA ARG A 26 28.33 4.78 -9.80
C ARG A 26 27.28 3.95 -10.54
N LEU A 27 26.29 4.62 -11.11
CA LEU A 27 25.24 3.96 -11.89
C LEU A 27 25.80 3.54 -13.25
N SER A 28 25.47 2.33 -13.68
CA SER A 28 25.72 1.92 -15.06
C SER A 28 24.74 2.63 -16.02
N PRO A 29 25.07 2.75 -17.32
CA PRO A 29 24.17 3.32 -18.32
C PRO A 29 22.77 2.67 -18.30
N GLU A 30 22.70 1.35 -18.15
CA GLU A 30 21.43 0.62 -18.08
C GLU A 30 20.59 1.05 -16.88
N GLN A 31 21.24 1.22 -15.72
CA GLN A 31 20.57 1.69 -14.49
C GLN A 31 20.08 3.13 -14.63
N ILE A 32 20.81 3.98 -15.36
CA ILE A 32 20.40 5.36 -15.65
C ILE A 32 19.12 5.35 -16.50
N PHE A 33 19.06 4.57 -17.58
CA PHE A 33 17.86 4.49 -18.41
C PHE A 33 16.65 3.93 -17.66
N GLU A 34 16.84 2.87 -16.87
CA GLU A 34 15.77 2.30 -16.05
C GLU A 34 15.23 3.32 -15.03
N ALA A 35 16.14 4.08 -14.42
CA ALA A 35 15.78 5.11 -13.46
C ALA A 35 15.04 6.29 -14.11
N LEU A 36 15.48 6.74 -15.29
CA LEU A 36 14.77 7.77 -16.07
C LEU A 36 13.37 7.29 -16.48
N ALA A 37 13.23 6.04 -16.92
CA ALA A 37 11.94 5.46 -17.26
C ALA A 37 10.97 5.38 -16.06
N LYS A 38 11.50 5.20 -14.85
CA LYS A 38 10.73 5.19 -13.59
C LYS A 38 10.54 6.58 -12.97
N HIS A 39 10.94 7.65 -13.67
CA HIS A 39 10.92 9.03 -13.16
C HIS A 39 11.66 9.19 -11.83
N ILE A 40 12.77 8.46 -11.65
CA ILE A 40 13.68 8.60 -10.52
C ILE A 40 14.67 9.73 -10.86
N LYS A 41 14.85 10.71 -9.96
CA LYS A 41 15.80 11.81 -10.21
C LYS A 41 17.23 11.31 -10.05
N ILE A 42 18.06 11.64 -11.03
CA ILE A 42 19.46 11.27 -11.13
C ILE A 42 20.29 12.55 -11.07
N GLU A 43 21.44 12.49 -10.41
CA GLU A 43 22.43 13.55 -10.39
C GLU A 43 23.68 13.09 -11.14
N PHE A 44 24.32 14.01 -11.85
CA PHE A 44 25.57 13.79 -12.57
C PHE A 44 26.64 14.79 -12.12
N ALA A 45 27.90 14.39 -12.23
CA ALA A 45 29.06 15.26 -12.05
C ALA A 45 30.19 14.76 -12.95
N GLU A 46 31.16 15.62 -13.24
CA GLU A 46 32.41 15.17 -13.87
C GLU A 46 33.17 14.22 -12.93
N VAL A 47 33.94 13.30 -13.50
CA VAL A 47 34.85 12.47 -12.72
C VAL A 47 35.82 13.39 -11.96
N ASP A 48 36.07 13.07 -10.69
CA ASP A 48 36.90 13.84 -9.77
C ASP A 48 36.41 15.23 -9.34
N THR A 49 35.21 15.67 -9.75
CA THR A 49 34.55 16.86 -9.20
C THR A 49 33.44 16.50 -8.20
N ASN A 50 33.11 17.39 -7.27
CA ASN A 50 32.01 17.20 -6.31
C ASN A 50 30.79 18.08 -6.63
N ASP A 51 30.75 18.66 -7.82
CA ASP A 51 29.71 19.58 -8.27
C ASP A 51 28.60 18.79 -8.97
N TRP A 52 27.67 18.28 -8.15
CA TRP A 52 26.55 17.47 -8.62
C TRP A 52 25.43 18.35 -9.18
N SER A 53 25.02 18.06 -10.40
CA SER A 53 23.91 18.69 -11.11
C SER A 53 22.78 17.70 -11.34
N ILE A 54 21.53 18.17 -11.32
CA ILE A 54 20.36 17.30 -11.56
C ILE A 54 20.25 17.02 -13.06
N LEU A 55 20.08 15.76 -13.42
CA LEU A 55 19.80 15.35 -14.79
C LEU A 55 18.32 15.66 -15.11
N ASP A 56 18.10 16.72 -15.87
CA ASP A 56 16.79 17.15 -16.34
C ASP A 56 16.76 17.31 -17.86
N SER A 57 15.58 17.61 -18.42
CA SER A 57 15.41 17.82 -19.85
C SER A 57 16.08 19.09 -20.40
N HIS A 58 16.65 19.95 -19.54
CA HIS A 58 17.43 21.13 -19.94
C HIS A 58 18.94 20.90 -19.82
N SER A 59 19.36 19.75 -19.30
CA SER A 59 20.77 19.41 -19.19
C SER A 59 21.40 19.19 -20.57
N ASN A 60 22.58 19.78 -20.78
CA ASN A 60 23.35 19.65 -22.03
C ASN A 60 24.10 18.30 -22.07
N ILE A 61 23.41 17.20 -21.81
CA ILE A 61 23.99 15.85 -21.78
C ILE A 61 23.35 15.03 -22.88
N SER A 62 24.20 14.41 -23.70
CA SER A 62 23.79 13.46 -24.71
C SER A 62 23.79 12.03 -24.18
N VAL A 63 23.06 11.15 -24.86
CA VAL A 63 23.06 9.71 -24.59
C VAL A 63 24.47 9.10 -24.64
N CYS A 64 25.35 9.67 -25.48
CA CYS A 64 26.73 9.21 -25.61
C CYS A 64 27.52 9.43 -24.33
N ASP A 65 27.26 10.51 -23.60
CA ASP A 65 27.98 10.89 -22.37
C ASP A 65 27.76 9.91 -21.21
N PHE A 66 26.73 9.08 -21.27
CA PHE A 66 26.54 7.98 -20.32
C PHE A 66 27.61 6.89 -20.47
N TYR A 67 28.20 6.77 -21.66
CA TYR A 67 29.19 5.73 -22.00
C TYR A 67 30.62 6.26 -22.11
N THR A 68 30.83 7.59 -22.09
CA THR A 68 32.17 8.19 -22.27
C THR A 68 33.08 7.98 -21.06
N GLY A 69 32.51 7.81 -19.88
CA GLY A 69 33.27 7.66 -18.63
C GLY A 69 33.79 8.98 -18.05
N PHE A 70 33.53 10.14 -18.68
CA PHE A 70 33.87 11.46 -18.14
C PHE A 70 32.88 11.94 -17.07
N LEU A 71 31.67 11.38 -17.07
CA LEU A 71 30.63 11.68 -16.09
C LEU A 71 30.42 10.50 -15.13
N LYS A 72 30.14 10.83 -13.87
CA LYS A 72 29.65 9.90 -12.86
C LYS A 72 28.22 10.26 -12.49
N PHE A 73 27.42 9.22 -12.27
CA PHE A 73 25.99 9.34 -11.99
C PHE A 73 25.64 8.70 -10.66
N ARG A 74 24.69 9.29 -9.94
CA ARG A 74 24.11 8.75 -8.71
C ARG A 74 22.62 9.04 -8.63
N PHE A 75 21.91 8.29 -7.80
CA PHE A 75 20.54 8.65 -7.43
C PHE A 75 20.55 9.92 -6.57
N SER A 76 19.62 10.84 -6.83
CA SER A 76 19.42 11.98 -5.92
C SER A 76 18.88 11.49 -4.58
N SER A 77 19.41 12.02 -3.48
CA SER A 77 18.88 11.75 -2.12
C SER A 77 17.40 12.11 -1.99
N SER A 78 16.94 13.12 -2.76
CA SER A 78 15.53 13.54 -2.79
C SER A 78 14.58 12.53 -3.46
N SER A 79 15.09 11.64 -4.32
CA SER A 79 14.28 10.64 -5.03
C SER A 79 13.67 9.60 -4.10
N PHE A 80 14.39 9.22 -3.04
CA PHE A 80 13.95 8.20 -2.11
C PHE A 80 12.85 8.72 -1.16
N GLU A 81 12.96 9.98 -0.72
CA GLU A 81 11.92 10.63 0.10
C GLU A 81 10.60 10.78 -0.67
N ASP A 82 10.66 11.11 -1.96
CA ASP A 82 9.48 11.26 -2.83
C ASP A 82 8.80 9.92 -3.16
N MET A 83 9.54 8.81 -3.22
CA MET A 83 8.98 7.46 -3.42
C MET A 83 8.29 6.95 -2.15
N ASP A 84 8.96 7.04 -1.01
CA ASP A 84 8.40 6.58 0.27
C ASP A 84 7.12 7.34 0.63
N ASN A 85 7.07 8.65 0.33
CA ASN A 85 5.89 9.48 0.50
C ASN A 85 4.76 9.13 -0.48
N ARG A 86 5.06 8.79 -1.74
CA ARG A 86 4.06 8.34 -2.72
C ARG A 86 3.44 7.00 -2.32
N ASP A 87 4.26 6.04 -1.91
CA ASP A 87 3.81 4.71 -1.54
C ASP A 87 3.02 4.73 -0.22
N ARG A 88 3.43 5.55 0.75
CA ARG A 88 2.62 5.82 1.95
C ARG A 88 1.29 6.49 1.62
N LYS A 89 1.27 7.46 0.70
CA LYS A 89 0.06 8.16 0.25
C LYS A 89 -0.88 7.24 -0.56
N LEU A 90 -0.36 6.29 -1.31
CA LEU A 90 -1.13 5.26 -2.02
C LEU A 90 -1.76 4.25 -1.06
N ARG A 91 -0.98 3.77 -0.07
CA ARG A 91 -1.50 2.88 1.00
C ARG A 91 -2.54 3.57 1.87
N ALA A 92 -2.34 4.85 2.21
CA ALA A 92 -3.28 5.64 3.00
C ALA A 92 -4.53 6.08 2.22
N LYS A 93 -4.54 6.02 0.88
CA LYS A 93 -5.68 6.48 0.05
C LYS A 93 -6.71 5.42 -0.29
N THR A 94 -6.36 4.14 -0.31
CA THR A 94 -7.32 3.12 -0.75
C THR A 94 -8.27 2.77 0.38
N PHE A 95 -9.43 3.42 0.38
CA PHE A 95 -10.55 3.03 1.23
C PHE A 95 -10.90 1.57 0.96
N PHE A 96 -10.88 0.74 2.01
CA PHE A 96 -11.24 -0.67 1.92
C PHE A 96 -12.41 -0.99 2.85
N CYS A 97 -13.18 -2.01 2.45
CA CYS A 97 -14.28 -2.57 3.20
C CYS A 97 -14.18 -4.09 3.09
N GLU A 98 -13.85 -4.74 4.19
CA GLU A 98 -13.56 -6.17 4.26
C GLU A 98 -14.50 -6.84 5.25
N TYR A 99 -14.97 -8.04 4.90
CA TYR A 99 -15.74 -8.89 5.81
C TYR A 99 -14.79 -9.63 6.75
N LEU A 100 -14.98 -9.48 8.07
CA LEU A 100 -14.15 -10.11 9.10
C LEU A 100 -14.69 -11.46 9.59
N GLY A 101 -15.91 -11.83 9.18
CA GLY A 101 -16.60 -13.01 9.69
C GLY A 101 -17.76 -12.68 10.62
N LEU A 102 -18.14 -13.67 11.41
CA LEU A 102 -19.23 -13.58 12.38
C LEU A 102 -18.67 -13.31 13.77
N ASP A 103 -19.42 -12.52 14.55
CA ASP A 103 -19.18 -12.34 15.97
C ASP A 103 -19.66 -13.55 16.80
N GLY A 104 -19.38 -13.58 18.10
CA GLY A 104 -19.87 -14.61 19.02
C GLY A 104 -21.40 -14.75 19.05
N GLU A 105 -22.13 -13.68 18.70
CA GLU A 105 -23.60 -13.67 18.56
C GLU A 105 -24.09 -13.97 17.13
N ASN A 106 -23.22 -14.43 16.23
CA ASN A 106 -23.51 -14.61 14.79
C ASN A 106 -23.88 -13.31 14.04
N ASN A 107 -23.40 -12.17 14.52
CA ASN A 107 -23.55 -10.88 13.83
C ASN A 107 -22.43 -10.69 12.79
N GLU A 108 -22.75 -10.10 11.63
CA GLU A 108 -21.76 -9.89 10.57
C GLU A 108 -20.81 -8.73 10.95
N ARG A 109 -19.49 -8.94 10.86
CA ARG A 109 -18.47 -7.93 11.18
C ARG A 109 -17.74 -7.46 9.93
N TYR A 110 -17.54 -6.14 9.82
CA TYR A 110 -16.85 -5.52 8.70
C TYR A 110 -15.78 -4.56 9.18
N ARG A 111 -14.60 -4.66 8.58
CA ARG A 111 -13.51 -3.69 8.75
C ARG A 111 -13.59 -2.65 7.64
N VAL A 112 -13.75 -1.39 8.01
CA VAL A 112 -13.95 -0.32 7.01
C VAL A 112 -13.11 0.91 7.32
N GLY A 113 -12.37 1.38 6.32
CA GLY A 113 -11.61 2.63 6.41
C GLY A 113 -10.36 2.61 5.56
N THR A 114 -9.39 3.43 5.96
CA THR A 114 -8.07 3.52 5.35
C THR A 114 -7.01 3.13 6.39
N ASP A 115 -6.22 4.09 6.89
CA ASP A 115 -5.08 3.86 7.78
C ASP A 115 -5.48 3.38 9.19
N LYS A 116 -6.64 3.85 9.69
CA LYS A 116 -7.21 3.45 10.98
C LYS A 116 -8.64 2.94 10.79
N PRO A 117 -8.81 1.69 10.35
CA PRO A 117 -10.13 1.17 10.02
C PRO A 117 -10.98 1.04 11.28
N SER A 118 -12.26 1.37 11.15
CA SER A 118 -13.27 1.10 12.17
C SER A 118 -13.90 -0.26 11.92
N ILE A 119 -14.29 -0.94 13.00
CA ILE A 119 -15.05 -2.18 12.89
C ILE A 119 -16.54 -1.83 13.04
N TYR A 120 -17.33 -2.30 12.09
CA TYR A 120 -18.78 -2.18 12.08
C TYR A 120 -19.40 -3.56 12.24
N VAL A 121 -20.42 -3.64 13.07
CA VAL A 121 -21.17 -4.87 13.33
C VAL A 121 -22.58 -4.68 12.84
N LEU A 122 -23.03 -5.60 12.00
CA LEU A 122 -24.37 -5.66 11.45
C LEU A 122 -25.15 -6.68 12.26
N LYS A 123 -26.06 -6.18 13.09
CA LYS A 123 -26.98 -6.99 13.86
C LYS A 123 -28.28 -7.12 13.08
N ARG A 124 -28.75 -8.35 12.91
CA ARG A 124 -30.00 -8.62 12.20
C ARG A 124 -31.18 -8.17 13.05
N VAL A 125 -32.14 -7.46 12.47
CA VAL A 125 -33.40 -7.12 13.13
C VAL A 125 -34.19 -8.41 13.38
N VAL A 126 -34.79 -8.53 14.56
CA VAL A 126 -35.61 -9.70 14.94
C VAL A 126 -36.79 -9.83 13.96
N GLY A 127 -36.91 -10.97 13.29
CA GLY A 127 -37.96 -11.24 12.30
C GLY A 127 -37.55 -10.99 10.83
N ALA A 128 -36.31 -10.58 10.57
CA ALA A 128 -35.80 -10.40 9.21
C ALA A 128 -35.42 -11.74 8.53
N ASN A 129 -35.84 -11.91 7.27
CA ASN A 129 -35.56 -13.12 6.47
C ASN A 129 -34.06 -13.29 6.16
N ALA A 130 -33.57 -14.53 6.06
CA ALA A 130 -32.14 -14.82 5.86
C ALA A 130 -31.52 -14.08 4.64
N ASN A 131 -32.32 -13.81 3.61
CA ASN A 131 -31.91 -13.21 2.33
C ASN A 131 -31.99 -11.69 2.23
N THR A 132 -32.29 -10.95 3.31
CA THR A 132 -32.65 -9.53 3.13
C THR A 132 -31.50 -8.58 2.89
N ALA A 133 -31.85 -7.55 2.12
CA ALA A 133 -31.07 -6.34 1.90
C ALA A 133 -30.58 -5.75 3.24
N LEU A 134 -29.54 -4.91 3.17
CA LEU A 134 -28.96 -4.21 4.33
C LEU A 134 -29.96 -3.37 5.15
N LYS A 135 -31.19 -3.18 4.67
CA LYS A 135 -32.28 -2.48 5.36
C LYS A 135 -32.79 -3.21 6.61
N ASP A 136 -32.56 -4.51 6.69
CA ASP A 136 -33.00 -5.35 7.81
C ASP A 136 -31.92 -5.51 8.89
N PHE A 137 -30.89 -4.66 8.85
CA PHE A 137 -29.79 -4.68 9.78
C PHE A 137 -29.72 -3.37 10.56
N GLU A 138 -29.50 -3.51 11.86
CA GLU A 138 -29.06 -2.43 12.72
C GLU A 138 -27.53 -2.37 12.67
N PHE A 139 -27.01 -1.15 12.56
CA PHE A 139 -25.58 -0.92 12.44
C PHE A 139 -25.00 -0.47 13.77
N PHE A 140 -23.92 -1.11 14.16
CA PHE A 140 -23.15 -0.79 15.35
C PHE A 140 -21.71 -0.52 14.96
N LYS A 141 -21.04 0.35 15.71
CA LYS A 141 -19.60 0.57 15.63
C LYS A 141 -18.94 -0.01 16.87
N GLU A 142 -17.91 -0.82 16.66
CA GLU A 142 -17.12 -1.37 17.76
C GLU A 142 -16.04 -0.35 18.19
N SER A 143 -15.99 -0.07 19.48
CA SER A 143 -14.99 0.80 20.09
C SER A 143 -14.63 0.26 21.47
N ASN A 144 -13.35 -0.06 21.68
CA ASN A 144 -12.81 -0.54 22.97
C ASN A 144 -13.61 -1.72 23.57
N GLY A 145 -14.07 -2.66 22.73
CA GLY A 145 -14.84 -3.83 23.17
C GLY A 145 -16.32 -3.56 23.46
N SER A 146 -16.83 -2.35 23.18
CA SER A 146 -18.25 -2.01 23.28
C SER A 146 -18.85 -1.69 21.91
N LEU A 147 -20.14 -1.97 21.73
CA LEU A 147 -20.90 -1.70 20.52
C LEU A 147 -21.75 -0.45 20.73
N SER A 148 -21.52 0.59 19.92
CA SER A 148 -22.37 1.79 19.90
C SER A 148 -23.28 1.79 18.66
N PRO A 149 -24.60 2.00 18.83
CA PRO A 149 -25.50 2.09 17.68
C PRO A 149 -25.16 3.32 16.84
N ILE A 150 -25.17 3.18 15.51
CA ILE A 150 -24.82 4.25 14.59
C ILE A 150 -25.69 4.20 13.33
N SER A 151 -26.01 5.38 12.79
CA SER A 151 -26.57 5.49 11.44
C SER A 151 -25.44 5.64 10.43
N LEU A 152 -25.36 4.75 9.45
CA LEU A 152 -24.31 4.77 8.43
C LEU A 152 -24.69 5.71 7.27
N SER A 153 -23.69 6.34 6.67
CA SER A 153 -23.88 7.09 5.42
C SER A 153 -24.20 6.14 4.25
N GLU A 154 -24.94 6.63 3.26
CA GLU A 154 -25.31 5.85 2.06
C GLU A 154 -24.09 5.29 1.31
N LYS A 155 -22.99 6.05 1.26
CA LYS A 155 -21.72 5.59 0.69
C LYS A 155 -21.18 4.36 1.42
N LEU A 156 -21.21 4.40 2.75
CA LEU A 156 -20.71 3.32 3.60
C LEU A 156 -21.58 2.07 3.47
N ILE A 157 -22.90 2.24 3.40
CA ILE A 157 -23.84 1.16 3.08
C ILE A 157 -23.49 0.53 1.72
N GLY A 158 -23.19 1.34 0.72
CA GLY A 158 -22.77 0.87 -0.61
C GLY A 158 -21.49 0.02 -0.57
N TYR A 159 -20.50 0.40 0.24
CA TYR A 159 -19.27 -0.37 0.41
C TYR A 159 -19.51 -1.70 1.14
N ILE A 160 -20.27 -1.67 2.25
CA ILE A 160 -20.62 -2.87 3.01
C ILE A 160 -21.44 -3.83 2.14
N SER A 161 -22.37 -3.31 1.32
CA SER A 161 -23.15 -4.11 0.38
C SER A 161 -22.27 -4.85 -0.62
N LYS A 162 -21.29 -4.15 -1.20
CA LYS A 162 -20.32 -4.75 -2.13
C LYS A 162 -19.48 -5.83 -1.44
N ALA A 163 -18.98 -5.56 -0.24
CA ALA A 163 -18.20 -6.52 0.53
C ALA A 163 -19.03 -7.79 0.85
N ARG A 164 -20.28 -7.61 1.29
CA ARG A 164 -21.22 -8.71 1.57
C ARG A 164 -21.52 -9.54 0.33
N SER A 165 -21.83 -8.91 -0.80
CA SER A 165 -22.06 -9.63 -2.06
C SER A 165 -20.81 -10.34 -2.58
N ALA A 166 -19.62 -9.77 -2.37
CA ALA A 166 -18.37 -10.43 -2.71
C ALA A 166 -18.15 -11.69 -1.87
N GLU A 167 -18.41 -11.63 -0.56
CA GLU A 167 -18.31 -12.80 0.31
C GLU A 167 -19.32 -13.88 -0.06
N GLN A 168 -20.59 -13.53 -0.27
CA GLN A 168 -21.62 -14.48 -0.71
C GLN A 168 -21.24 -15.20 -2.01
N ARG A 169 -20.63 -14.47 -2.96
CA ARG A 169 -20.10 -15.06 -4.21
C ARG A 169 -18.89 -15.93 -3.95
N ALA A 170 -18.01 -15.54 -3.03
CA ALA A 170 -16.85 -16.35 -2.65
C ALA A 170 -17.27 -17.67 -2.00
N GLU A 171 -18.24 -17.64 -1.08
CA GLU A 171 -18.82 -18.84 -0.47
C GLU A 171 -19.50 -19.73 -1.52
N TYR A 172 -20.32 -19.14 -2.39
CA TYR A 172 -20.95 -19.87 -3.49
C TYR A 172 -19.90 -20.53 -4.39
N ASN A 173 -18.84 -19.82 -4.77
CA ASN A 173 -17.75 -20.37 -5.57
C ASN A 173 -17.00 -21.49 -4.86
N LYS A 174 -16.77 -21.39 -3.54
CA LYS A 174 -16.19 -22.48 -2.74
C LYS A 174 -17.08 -23.73 -2.78
N VAL A 175 -18.40 -23.57 -2.74
CA VAL A 175 -19.34 -24.69 -2.87
C VAL A 175 -19.26 -25.30 -4.27
N LEU A 176 -19.23 -24.49 -5.32
CA LEU A 176 -19.08 -24.96 -6.71
C LEU A 176 -17.76 -25.70 -6.95
N GLU A 177 -16.69 -25.27 -6.29
CA GLU A 177 -15.40 -25.95 -6.33
C GLU A 177 -15.46 -27.30 -5.64
N LYS A 178 -16.07 -27.37 -4.45
CA LYS A 178 -16.26 -28.63 -3.70
C LYS A 178 -17.14 -29.63 -4.44
N THR A 179 -18.17 -29.17 -5.17
CA THR A 179 -19.02 -30.05 -5.98
C THR A 179 -18.37 -30.51 -7.28
N GLY A 180 -17.15 -30.04 -7.58
CA GLY A 180 -16.42 -30.40 -8.79
C GLY A 180 -16.97 -29.76 -10.06
N LEU A 181 -17.85 -28.75 -9.95
CA LEU A 181 -18.47 -28.09 -11.11
C LEU A 181 -17.39 -27.57 -12.07
N PHE A 182 -16.32 -26.95 -11.54
CA PHE A 182 -15.23 -26.40 -12.35
C PHE A 182 -14.38 -27.48 -13.05
N GLN A 183 -14.48 -28.74 -12.63
CA GLN A 183 -13.82 -29.88 -13.26
C GLN A 183 -14.73 -30.61 -14.26
N SER A 184 -16.04 -30.33 -14.23
CA SER A 184 -17.03 -30.98 -15.09
C SER A 184 -16.73 -30.78 -16.59
N PRO A 185 -17.05 -31.77 -17.44
CA PRO A 185 -16.88 -31.65 -18.89
C PRO A 185 -17.64 -30.45 -19.47
N ASP A 186 -18.82 -30.15 -18.94
CA ASP A 186 -19.68 -29.07 -19.42
C ASP A 186 -19.10 -27.69 -19.09
N TYR A 187 -18.55 -27.50 -17.88
CA TYR A 187 -17.85 -26.26 -17.54
C TYR A 187 -16.60 -26.06 -18.41
N LYS A 188 -15.84 -27.12 -18.71
CA LYS A 188 -14.69 -27.05 -19.63
C LYS A 188 -15.11 -26.64 -21.05
N LYS A 189 -16.23 -27.17 -21.56
CA LYS A 189 -16.81 -26.77 -22.86
C LYS A 189 -17.23 -25.29 -22.86
N PHE A 190 -17.95 -24.86 -21.82
CA PHE A 190 -18.35 -23.47 -21.64
C PHE A 190 -17.15 -22.51 -21.59
N LYS A 191 -16.12 -22.83 -20.79
CA LYS A 191 -14.89 -22.03 -20.67
C LYS A 191 -14.16 -21.91 -22.01
N ARG A 192 -14.15 -22.96 -22.83
CA ARG A 192 -13.55 -22.94 -24.17
C ARG A 192 -14.32 -22.04 -25.13
N GLN A 193 -15.65 -22.05 -25.09
CA GLN A 193 -16.49 -21.17 -25.92
C GLN A 193 -16.31 -19.69 -25.55
N GLN A 194 -16.28 -19.37 -24.27
CA GLN A 194 -16.04 -17.99 -23.77
C GLN A 194 -14.67 -17.44 -24.20
N ARG A 195 -13.61 -18.27 -24.18
CA ARG A 195 -12.28 -17.87 -24.67
C ARG A 195 -12.23 -17.61 -26.17
N GLY A 196 -13.01 -18.33 -26.97
CA GLY A 196 -13.08 -18.12 -28.42
C GLY A 196 -13.81 -16.83 -28.82
N LEU A 197 -14.66 -16.30 -27.94
CA LEU A 197 -15.42 -15.06 -28.17
C LEU A 197 -14.63 -13.78 -27.84
N SER A 198 -13.58 -13.85 -27.02
CA SER A 198 -12.76 -12.68 -26.66
C SER A 198 -11.59 -12.41 -27.64
N VAL A 199 -11.47 -13.18 -28.72
CA VAL A 199 -10.40 -13.07 -29.73
C VAL A 199 -10.98 -12.62 -31.08
N ARG A 200 -12.02 -11.79 -31.07
CA ARG A 200 -12.58 -11.16 -32.26
C ARG A 200 -12.71 -9.66 -32.07
#